data_AF-A0A7W7QVI2-F1
#
_entry.id   AF-A0A7W7QVI2-F1
#
_cell.length_a   1.000
_cell.length_b   1.000
_cell.length_c   1.000
_cell.angle_alpha   90.00
_cell.angle_beta   90.00
_cell.angle_gamma   90.00
#
_symmetry.space_group_name_H-M   'P 1'
#
loop_
_entity.id
_entity.type
_entity.pdbx_description
1 polymer ?
#
loop_
_entity_poly.entity_id
_entity_poly.type
_entity_poly.pdbx_seq_one_letter_code
_entity_poly.pdbx_strand_id
1 'polypeptide(L)'
;MADEARTSGLTFFLDRGLGSRIVPNALREAGWVVETMDERYGKDDSQRIADTQWIEEATLRGDLLICKDLAITHNAVEARVIYMSGARVFALAKANVVGREMAELLLANEERIIEAARRVAEPFVFAVSHNGLRRTRIRYPTADEAP
;
A
#
# COMPACT_ATOMS: atom_id res chain seq x y z
N MET A 1 -21.37 -7.66 -3.00
CA MET A 1 -20.49 -7.60 -4.18
C MET A 1 -19.08 -7.60 -3.61
N ALA A 2 -18.34 -8.70 -3.77
CA ALA A 2 -17.03 -8.93 -3.14
C ALA A 2 -16.27 -10.00 -3.96
N ASP A 3 -16.00 -9.68 -5.23
CA ASP A 3 -15.25 -10.56 -6.14
C ASP A 3 -14.37 -9.75 -7.11
N GLU A 4 -14.31 -8.42 -6.96
CA GLU A 4 -13.57 -7.58 -7.90
C GLU A 4 -12.07 -7.73 -7.68
N ALA A 5 -11.63 -7.82 -6.42
CA ALA A 5 -10.24 -8.10 -6.08
C ALA A 5 -9.77 -9.44 -6.67
N ARG A 6 -10.59 -10.49 -6.53
CA ARG A 6 -10.31 -11.84 -7.04
C ARG A 6 -10.09 -11.85 -8.56
N THR A 7 -10.91 -11.11 -9.29
CA THR A 7 -10.86 -11.06 -10.77
C THR A 7 -9.93 -9.99 -11.32
N SER A 8 -9.38 -9.13 -10.46
CA SER A 8 -8.49 -8.03 -10.87
C SER A 8 -7.12 -8.46 -11.38
N GLY A 9 -6.62 -9.62 -10.93
CA GLY A 9 -5.24 -10.05 -11.18
C GLY A 9 -4.16 -9.20 -10.49
N LEU A 10 -4.55 -8.32 -9.56
CA LEU A 10 -3.64 -7.45 -8.82
C LEU A 10 -3.08 -8.17 -7.60
N THR A 11 -1.78 -7.98 -7.34
CA THR A 11 -1.13 -8.41 -6.10
C THR A 11 -0.94 -7.22 -5.17
N PHE A 12 -1.20 -7.42 -3.88
CA PHE A 12 -1.07 -6.40 -2.85
C PHE A 12 0.02 -6.78 -1.85
N PHE A 13 0.95 -5.86 -1.60
CA PHE A 13 2.02 -6.06 -0.63
C PHE A 13 1.77 -5.22 0.63
N LEU A 14 1.75 -5.87 1.79
CA LEU A 14 1.37 -5.24 3.05
C LEU A 14 2.59 -4.84 3.88
N ASP A 15 2.59 -3.57 4.29
CA ASP A 15 3.50 -3.02 5.29
C ASP A 15 3.36 -3.75 6.65
N ARG A 16 4.48 -3.80 7.38
CA ARG A 16 4.62 -4.31 8.75
C ARG A 16 3.60 -3.70 9.71
N GLY A 17 3.26 -2.42 9.53
CA GLY A 17 2.30 -1.72 10.38
C GLY A 17 0.88 -2.31 10.36
N LEU A 18 0.52 -3.07 9.32
CA LEU A 18 -0.78 -3.76 9.20
C LEU A 18 -0.81 -5.11 9.93
N GLY A 19 0.37 -5.60 10.34
CA GLY A 19 0.55 -6.92 10.93
C GLY A 19 0.38 -8.06 9.92
N SER A 20 0.71 -9.28 10.36
CA SER A 20 0.78 -10.47 9.49
C SER A 20 -0.39 -11.46 9.68
N ARG A 21 -1.46 -11.07 10.39
CA ARG A 21 -2.59 -11.98 10.69
C ARG A 21 -3.96 -11.38 10.38
N ILE A 22 -4.40 -10.39 11.16
CA ILE A 22 -5.79 -9.92 11.12
C ILE A 22 -6.13 -9.31 9.76
N VAL A 23 -5.34 -8.32 9.32
CA VAL A 23 -5.54 -7.63 8.04
C VAL A 23 -5.36 -8.58 6.84
N PRO A 24 -4.22 -9.30 6.68
CA PRO A 24 -4.04 -10.16 5.52
C PRO A 24 -5.08 -11.28 5.43
N ASN A 25 -5.49 -11.88 6.56
CA ASN A 25 -6.51 -12.93 6.54
C ASN A 25 -7.86 -12.39 6.08
N ALA A 26 -8.30 -11.24 6.60
CA ALA A 26 -9.57 -10.64 6.20
C ALA A 26 -9.59 -10.27 4.71
N LEU A 27 -8.47 -9.74 4.17
CA LEU A 27 -8.37 -9.42 2.74
C LEU A 27 -8.38 -10.69 1.88
N ARG A 28 -7.70 -11.76 2.30
CA ARG A 28 -7.71 -13.07 1.61
C ARG A 28 -9.08 -13.70 1.61
N GLU A 29 -9.80 -13.64 2.73
CA GLU A 29 -11.19 -14.12 2.85
C GLU A 29 -12.12 -13.38 1.88
N ALA A 30 -11.86 -12.10 1.61
CA ALA A 30 -12.53 -11.31 0.58
C ALA A 30 -12.02 -11.56 -0.85
N GLY A 31 -11.02 -12.42 -1.05
CA GLY A 31 -10.50 -12.81 -2.36
C GLY A 31 -9.33 -11.97 -2.88
N TRP A 32 -8.71 -11.13 -2.05
CA TRP A 32 -7.51 -10.38 -2.44
C TRP A 32 -6.29 -11.30 -2.49
N VAL A 33 -5.41 -11.07 -3.47
CA VAL A 33 -4.08 -11.69 -3.51
C VAL A 33 -3.12 -10.79 -2.73
N VAL A 34 -2.78 -11.20 -1.51
CA VAL A 34 -1.94 -10.39 -0.61
C VAL A 34 -0.70 -11.16 -0.17
N GLU A 35 0.43 -10.46 -0.07
CA GLU A 35 1.66 -10.94 0.55
C GLU A 35 2.12 -9.95 1.62
N THR A 36 2.52 -10.47 2.77
CA THR A 36 3.03 -9.68 3.89
C THR A 36 4.55 -9.66 3.91
N MET A 37 5.13 -8.71 4.64
CA MET A 37 6.57 -8.68 4.88
C MET A 37 7.11 -9.94 5.56
N ASP A 38 6.37 -10.52 6.52
CA ASP A 38 6.78 -11.74 7.20
C ASP A 38 6.81 -12.94 6.25
N GLU A 39 5.93 -12.98 5.25
CA GLU A 39 5.90 -14.03 4.23
C GLU A 39 7.03 -13.84 3.21
N ARG A 40 7.32 -12.60 2.81
CA ARG A 40 8.35 -12.31 1.80
C ARG A 40 9.78 -12.44 2.35
N TYR A 41 10.00 -11.92 3.56
CA TYR A 41 11.34 -11.80 4.14
C TYR A 41 11.59 -12.75 5.31
N GLY A 42 10.55 -13.43 5.80
CA GLY A 42 10.63 -14.19 7.04
C GLY A 42 10.39 -13.31 8.26
N LYS A 43 9.77 -13.88 9.28
CA LYS A 43 9.31 -13.16 10.49
C LYS A 43 10.45 -12.48 11.28
N ASP A 44 11.63 -13.08 11.28
CA ASP A 44 12.79 -12.56 12.03
C ASP A 44 13.49 -11.42 11.27
N ASP A 45 13.56 -11.52 9.95
CA ASP A 45 14.28 -10.57 9.10
C ASP A 45 13.40 -9.41 8.62
N SER A 46 12.07 -9.58 8.57
CA SER A 46 11.13 -8.55 8.11
C SER A 46 11.29 -7.22 8.85
N GLN A 47 11.60 -7.27 10.14
CA GLN A 47 11.82 -6.07 10.98
C GLN A 47 13.10 -5.31 10.62
N ARG A 48 14.04 -5.94 9.92
CA ARG A 48 15.35 -5.37 9.56
C ARG A 48 15.38 -4.78 8.15
N ILE A 49 14.40 -5.11 7.31
CA ILE A 49 14.30 -4.59 5.95
C ILE A 49 13.99 -3.09 6.01
N ALA A 50 14.81 -2.28 5.34
CA ALA A 50 14.60 -0.84 5.29
C ALA A 50 13.38 -0.48 4.46
N ASP A 51 12.71 0.64 4.76
CA ASP A 51 11.50 1.03 4.04
C ASP A 51 11.75 1.25 2.54
N THR A 52 12.88 1.85 2.22
CA THR A 52 13.35 2.03 0.85
C THR A 52 13.49 0.71 0.09
N GLN A 53 13.96 -0.34 0.75
CA GLN A 53 14.26 -1.62 0.12
C GLN A 53 12.97 -2.35 -0.26
N TRP A 54 12.05 -2.55 0.68
CA TRP A 54 10.84 -3.31 0.37
C TRP A 54 9.91 -2.55 -0.58
N ILE A 55 9.87 -1.21 -0.53
CA ILE A 55 9.08 -0.39 -1.47
C ILE A 55 9.59 -0.64 -2.89
N GLU A 56 10.91 -0.57 -3.11
CA GLU A 56 11.52 -0.80 -4.41
C GLU A 56 11.27 -2.24 -4.91
N GLU A 57 11.60 -3.24 -4.09
CA GLU A 57 11.46 -4.65 -4.47
C GLU A 57 10.01 -5.05 -4.77
N ALA A 58 9.05 -4.60 -3.95
CA ALA A 58 7.63 -4.86 -4.18
C ALA A 58 7.13 -4.17 -5.45
N THR A 59 7.56 -2.93 -5.68
CA THR A 59 7.20 -2.20 -6.89
C THR A 59 7.74 -2.88 -8.14
N LEU A 60 9.00 -3.35 -8.13
CA LEU A 60 9.61 -4.07 -9.25
C LEU A 60 8.92 -5.40 -9.56
N ARG A 61 8.27 -6.03 -8.56
CA ARG A 61 7.42 -7.22 -8.75
C ARG A 61 6.02 -6.91 -9.26
N GLY A 62 5.66 -5.62 -9.38
CA GLY A 62 4.35 -5.16 -9.84
C GLY A 62 3.30 -5.03 -8.75
N ASP A 63 3.68 -5.19 -7.47
CA ASP A 63 2.75 -5.14 -6.35
C ASP A 63 2.18 -3.74 -6.12
N LEU A 64 0.92 -3.70 -5.68
CA LEU A 64 0.31 -2.50 -5.10
C LEU A 64 0.58 -2.48 -3.59
N LEU A 65 1.14 -1.38 -3.10
CA LEU A 65 1.58 -1.30 -1.70
C LEU A 65 0.43 -0.84 -0.81
N ILE A 66 0.16 -1.57 0.28
CA ILE A 66 -0.78 -1.15 1.32
C ILE A 66 -0.01 -0.78 2.59
N CYS A 67 -0.15 0.46 3.03
CA CYS A 67 0.60 1.02 4.16
C CYS A 67 -0.31 1.42 5.32
N LYS A 68 0.18 1.27 6.55
CA LYS A 68 -0.58 1.65 7.75
C LYS A 68 -0.92 3.13 7.77
N ASP A 69 -0.02 3.99 7.33
CA ASP A 69 -0.24 5.43 7.32
C ASP A 69 0.58 6.15 6.23
N LEU A 70 0.43 7.47 6.18
CA LEU A 70 1.05 8.34 5.18
C LEU A 70 2.48 8.77 5.54
N ALA A 71 3.09 8.25 6.61
CA ALA A 71 4.44 8.66 7.03
C ALA A 71 5.46 8.49 5.89
N ILE A 72 5.31 7.42 5.09
CA ILE A 72 6.18 7.12 3.94
C ILE A 72 6.19 8.20 2.83
N THR A 73 5.22 9.10 2.83
CA THR A 73 5.16 10.22 1.87
C THR A 73 5.94 11.46 2.33
N HIS A 74 6.30 11.53 3.61
CA HIS A 74 6.90 12.71 4.24
C HIS A 74 8.41 12.62 4.33
N ASN A 75 8.95 11.41 4.51
CA ASN A 75 10.38 11.15 4.48
C ASN A 75 10.90 11.34 3.04
N ALA A 76 11.90 12.19 2.87
CA ALA A 76 12.44 12.51 1.54
C ALA A 76 13.04 11.30 0.83
N VAL A 77 13.67 10.38 1.57
CA VAL A 77 14.30 9.18 0.99
C VAL A 77 13.21 8.21 0.50
N GLU A 78 12.20 7.94 1.31
CA GLU A 78 11.08 7.06 0.94
C GLU A 78 10.23 7.69 -0.17
N ALA A 79 9.93 8.99 -0.09
CA ALA A 79 9.20 9.71 -1.13
C ALA A 79 9.92 9.66 -2.48
N ARG A 80 11.25 9.78 -2.48
CA ARG A 80 12.07 9.60 -3.67
C ARG A 80 11.98 8.17 -4.20
N VAL A 81 12.09 7.15 -3.34
CA VAL A 81 11.95 5.75 -3.76
C VAL A 81 10.57 5.50 -4.37
N ILE A 82 9.49 5.93 -3.72
CA ILE A 82 8.11 5.81 -4.23
C ILE A 82 8.00 6.39 -5.64
N TYR A 83 8.53 7.60 -5.84
CA TYR A 83 8.47 8.26 -7.15
C TYR A 83 9.33 7.55 -8.20
N MET A 84 10.59 7.26 -7.86
CA MET A 84 11.58 6.74 -8.81
C MET A 84 11.33 5.27 -9.19
N SER A 85 10.78 4.46 -8.29
CA SER A 85 10.43 3.06 -8.59
C SER A 85 9.10 2.94 -9.34
N GLY A 86 8.28 4.00 -9.37
CA GLY A 86 6.92 3.94 -9.90
C GLY A 86 5.92 3.31 -8.93
N ALA A 87 6.17 3.42 -7.62
CA ALA A 87 5.33 2.78 -6.61
C ALA A 87 3.90 3.32 -6.63
N ARG A 88 2.95 2.39 -6.51
CA ARG A 88 1.51 2.65 -6.46
C ARG A 88 1.00 2.23 -5.09
N VAL A 89 0.67 3.23 -4.27
CA VAL A 89 0.48 3.06 -2.84
C VAL A 89 -0.92 3.46 -2.40
N PHE A 90 -1.52 2.62 -1.57
CA PHE A 90 -2.71 2.95 -0.77
C PHE A 90 -2.33 2.94 0.71
N ALA A 91 -2.55 4.04 1.41
CA ALA A 91 -2.18 4.20 2.81
C ALA A 91 -3.40 4.60 3.64
N LEU A 92 -3.59 4.05 4.84
CA LEU A 92 -4.71 4.47 5.68
C LEU A 92 -4.52 5.92 6.13
N ALA A 93 -5.59 6.72 6.07
CA ALA A 93 -5.51 8.14 6.43
C ALA A 93 -5.32 8.37 7.94
N LYS A 94 -5.65 7.38 8.78
CA LYS A 94 -5.54 7.43 10.24
C LYS A 94 -4.56 6.37 10.71
N ALA A 95 -3.52 6.79 11.44
CA ALA A 95 -2.51 5.88 11.98
C ALA A 95 -2.98 5.11 13.25
N ASN A 96 -4.02 5.59 13.93
CA ASN A 96 -4.52 5.02 15.19
C ASN A 96 -5.83 4.24 15.01
N VAL A 97 -5.84 3.33 14.05
CA VAL A 97 -6.92 2.36 13.85
C VAL A 97 -6.41 0.97 14.24
N VAL A 98 -7.28 0.11 14.76
CA VAL A 98 -6.92 -1.27 15.13
C VAL A 98 -7.03 -2.21 13.92
N GLY A 99 -6.35 -3.35 13.93
CA GLY A 99 -6.25 -4.25 12.77
C GLY A 99 -7.59 -4.67 12.13
N ARG A 100 -8.67 -4.81 12.90
CA ARG A 100 -10.00 -5.07 12.35
C ARG A 100 -10.56 -3.87 11.57
N GLU A 101 -10.47 -2.68 12.15
CA GLU A 101 -10.91 -1.43 11.51
C GLU A 101 -10.06 -1.13 10.24
N MET A 102 -8.76 -1.46 10.26
CA MET A 102 -7.91 -1.38 9.06
C MET A 102 -8.47 -2.23 7.92
N ALA A 103 -8.82 -3.49 8.19
CA ALA A 103 -9.37 -4.39 7.19
C ALA A 103 -10.73 -3.90 6.68
N GLU A 104 -11.62 -3.49 7.59
CA GLU A 104 -12.94 -2.94 7.23
C GLU A 104 -12.82 -1.70 6.32
N LEU A 105 -11.88 -0.81 6.61
CA LEU A 105 -11.60 0.37 5.78
C LEU A 105 -11.15 0.01 4.36
N LEU A 106 -10.26 -0.98 4.23
CA LEU A 106 -9.76 -1.43 2.93
C LEU A 106 -10.87 -2.12 2.13
N LEU A 107 -11.63 -3.02 2.76
CA LEU A 107 -12.73 -3.76 2.14
C LEU A 107 -13.88 -2.83 1.71
N ALA A 108 -14.23 -1.84 2.54
CA ALA A 108 -15.23 -0.83 2.19
C ALA A 108 -14.83 0.04 0.98
N ASN A 109 -13.55 0.02 0.60
CA ASN A 109 -12.98 0.77 -0.51
C ASN A 109 -12.45 -0.13 -1.65
N GLU A 110 -12.75 -1.43 -1.65
CA GLU A 110 -12.23 -2.40 -2.62
C GLU A 110 -12.39 -1.94 -4.07
N GLU A 111 -13.63 -1.65 -4.50
CA GLU A 111 -13.94 -1.23 -5.87
C GLU A 111 -13.12 0.03 -6.25
N ARG A 112 -13.06 1.02 -5.35
CA ARG A 112 -12.31 2.27 -5.59
C ARG A 112 -10.80 2.04 -5.70
N ILE A 113 -10.26 1.13 -4.88
CA ILE A 113 -8.83 0.78 -4.90
C ILE A 113 -8.47 0.13 -6.23
N ILE A 114 -9.28 -0.82 -6.68
CA ILE A 114 -9.06 -1.55 -7.94
C ILE A 114 -9.23 -0.62 -9.14
N GLU A 115 -10.29 0.20 -9.16
CA GLU A 115 -10.49 1.19 -10.22
C GLU A 115 -9.32 2.18 -10.31
N ALA A 116 -8.85 2.69 -9.16
CA ALA A 116 -7.70 3.60 -9.13
C ALA A 116 -6.43 2.92 -9.65
N ALA A 117 -6.17 1.69 -9.24
CA ALA A 117 -5.01 0.91 -9.68
C ALA A 117 -5.03 0.59 -11.18
N ARG A 118 -6.22 0.41 -11.77
CA ARG A 118 -6.40 0.19 -13.22
C ARG A 118 -6.27 1.47 -14.04
N ARG A 119 -6.76 2.59 -13.52
CA ARG A 119 -6.82 3.87 -14.24
C ARG A 119 -5.50 4.64 -14.20
N VAL A 120 -4.71 4.50 -13.14
CA VAL A 120 -3.49 5.29 -12.93
C VAL A 120 -2.26 4.39 -13.05
N ALA A 121 -1.52 4.57 -14.14
CA ALA A 121 -0.26 3.86 -14.38
C ALA A 121 0.95 4.57 -13.74
N GLU A 122 0.84 5.87 -13.49
CA GLU A 122 1.90 6.68 -12.87
C GLU A 122 2.01 6.40 -11.36
N PRO A 123 3.17 6.65 -10.74
CA PRO A 123 3.30 6.58 -9.29
C PRO A 123 2.26 7.45 -8.57
N PHE A 124 1.66 6.88 -7.53
CA PHE A 124 0.64 7.55 -6.74
C PHE A 124 0.67 7.12 -5.28
N VAL A 125 0.12 8.00 -4.44
CA VAL A 125 -0.31 7.64 -3.09
C VAL A 125 -1.76 8.07 -2.91
N PHE A 126 -2.64 7.12 -2.60
CA PHE A 126 -4.02 7.39 -2.17
C PHE A 126 -4.17 7.15 -0.68
N ALA A 127 -4.67 8.14 0.04
CA ALA A 127 -5.14 7.99 1.41
C ALA A 127 -6.51 7.31 1.41
N VAL A 128 -6.62 6.17 2.09
CA VAL A 128 -7.85 5.39 2.27
C VAL A 128 -8.52 5.82 3.58
N SER A 129 -9.81 6.14 3.51
CA SER A 129 -10.60 6.53 4.68
C SER A 129 -12.06 6.09 4.52
N HIS A 130 -12.86 6.29 5.56
CA HIS A 130 -14.30 6.10 5.51
C HIS A 130 -14.98 6.97 4.43
N ASN A 131 -14.37 8.10 4.05
CA ASN A 131 -14.91 9.02 3.05
C ASN A 131 -14.45 8.67 1.62
N GLY A 132 -13.73 7.57 1.43
CA GLY A 132 -13.19 7.17 0.13
C GLY A 132 -11.67 7.37 0.02
N LEU A 133 -11.22 7.41 -1.23
CA LEU A 133 -9.83 7.62 -1.61
C LEU A 133 -9.54 9.10 -1.87
N ARG A 134 -8.43 9.59 -1.32
CA ARG A 134 -7.91 10.94 -1.60
C ARG A 134 -6.47 10.86 -2.08
N ARG A 135 -6.16 11.40 -3.26
CA ARG A 135 -4.76 11.47 -3.74
C ARG A 135 -3.96 12.37 -2.79
N THR A 136 -2.81 11.88 -2.35
CA THR A 136 -1.89 12.60 -1.48
C THR A 136 -0.65 12.98 -2.27
N ARG A 137 -0.07 14.14 -1.94
CA ARG A 137 1.17 14.61 -2.56
C ARG A 137 2.35 13.80 -2.03
N ILE A 138 3.17 13.30 -2.95
CA ILE A 138 4.49 12.73 -2.64
C ILE A 138 5.47 13.90 -2.51
N ARG A 139 6.31 13.92 -1.48
CA ARG A 139 7.30 14.99 -1.26
C ARG A 139 8.54 14.84 -2.17
N TYR A 140 8.34 14.40 -3.41
CA TYR A 140 9.33 14.27 -4.46
C TYR A 140 8.65 14.30 -5.86
N PRO A 141 9.26 14.89 -6.91
CA PRO A 141 10.51 15.66 -6.87
C PRO A 141 10.38 16.91 -6.01
N THR A 142 11.49 17.32 -5.39
CA THR A 142 11.54 18.62 -4.73
C THR A 142 11.54 19.72 -5.81
N ALA A 143 11.15 20.96 -5.48
CA ALA A 143 11.06 22.04 -6.46
C ALA A 143 12.40 22.34 -7.17
N ASP A 144 13.52 21.92 -6.57
CA ASP A 144 14.88 22.07 -7.10
C ASP A 144 15.26 20.96 -8.10
N GLU A 145 14.54 19.84 -8.09
CA GLU A 145 14.82 18.62 -8.86
C GLU A 145 13.73 18.29 -9.90
N ALA A 146 12.76 19.19 -10.12
CA ALA A 146 11.79 19.07 -11.20
C ALA A 146 12.47 19.49 -12.53
N PRO A 147 12.29 18.71 -13.62
CA PRO A 147 12.90 19.00 -14.92
C PRO A 147 12.38 20.30 -15.55
#